data_AF-A0AAP8T2G6-F1
#
_entry.id   AF-A0AAP8T2G6-F1
#
_cell.length_a   1.000
_cell.length_b   1.000
_cell.length_c   1.000
_cell.angle_alpha   90.00
_cell.angle_beta   90.00
_cell.angle_gamma   90.00
#
_symmetry.space_group_name_H-M   'P 1'
#
loop_
_entity.id
_entity.type
_entity.pdbx_description
1 polymer ?
#
loop_
_entity_poly.entity_id
_entity_poly.type
_entity_poly.pdbx_seq_one_letter_code
_entity_poly.pdbx_strand_id
1 'polypeptide(L)'
;MKPFIPRLVYFEPQALEYPLGQELKEKFEKMGLEIRETTSHNQIRNLPGDTDAEKYRIAKSTLVVGLRKTLKFETSKPSAEYAIPLATGCMGHCHYCYL
;
A
#
# COMPACT_ATOMS: atom_id res chain seq x y z
N MET A 1 -13.41 13.22 12.28
CA MET A 1 -12.14 12.56 11.92
C MET A 1 -11.98 12.64 10.41
N LYS A 2 -10.78 12.92 9.87
CA LYS A 2 -10.55 12.95 8.42
C LYS A 2 -10.14 11.54 7.93
N PRO A 3 -10.80 10.96 6.92
CA PRO A 3 -10.40 9.66 6.37
C PRO A 3 -9.06 9.77 5.63
N PHE A 4 -8.33 8.65 5.56
CA PHE A 4 -7.09 8.58 4.78
C PHE A 4 -7.38 8.63 3.28
N ILE A 5 -6.62 9.49 2.57
CA ILE A 5 -6.59 9.56 1.11
C ILE A 5 -5.10 9.63 0.72
N PRO A 6 -4.59 8.73 -0.13
CA PRO A 6 -3.19 8.76 -0.56
C PRO A 6 -2.90 9.97 -1.45
N ARG A 7 -1.63 10.37 -1.50
CA ARG A 7 -1.14 11.40 -2.43
C ARG A 7 -0.53 10.81 -3.70
N LEU A 8 -0.04 9.57 -3.59
CA LEU A 8 0.60 8.82 -4.66
C LEU A 8 0.09 7.38 -4.60
N VAL A 9 -0.20 6.79 -5.77
CA VAL A 9 -0.66 5.42 -5.85
C VAL A 9 0.21 4.64 -6.82
N TYR A 10 0.65 3.45 -6.41
CA TYR A 10 1.31 2.49 -7.30
C TYR A 10 0.38 1.31 -7.58
N PHE A 11 0.39 0.82 -8.82
CA PHE A 11 -0.29 -0.41 -9.20
C PHE A 11 0.69 -1.44 -9.73
N GLU A 12 0.54 -2.69 -9.32
CA GLU A 12 1.02 -3.81 -10.13
C GLU A 12 0.11 -3.97 -11.37
N PRO A 13 0.67 -4.19 -12.58
CA PRO A 13 -0.15 -4.35 -13.78
C PRO A 13 -1.22 -5.44 -13.63
N GLN A 14 -0.86 -6.56 -13.01
CA GLN A 14 -1.76 -7.70 -12.77
C GLN A 14 -2.91 -7.36 -11.81
N ALA A 15 -2.78 -6.34 -10.96
CA ALA A 15 -3.88 -5.93 -10.07
C ALA A 15 -5.09 -5.41 -10.87
N LEU A 16 -4.87 -4.89 -12.08
CA LEU A 16 -5.93 -4.39 -12.97
C LEU A 16 -6.76 -5.51 -13.63
N GLU A 17 -6.36 -6.76 -13.46
CA GLU A 17 -7.16 -7.92 -13.89
C GLU A 17 -8.27 -8.26 -12.88
N TYR A 18 -8.26 -7.64 -11.69
CA TYR A 18 -9.19 -7.92 -10.60
C TYR A 18 -10.19 -6.77 -10.41
N PRO A 19 -11.44 -7.05 -10.02
CA PRO A 19 -12.49 -6.02 -9.89
C PRO A 19 -12.09 -4.85 -8.99
N LEU A 20 -11.48 -5.13 -7.83
CA LEU A 20 -11.06 -4.09 -6.91
C LEU A 20 -9.91 -3.23 -7.48
N GLY A 21 -9.00 -3.81 -8.27
CA GLY A 21 -7.93 -3.04 -8.89
C GLY A 21 -8.45 -2.09 -9.96
N GLN A 22 -9.43 -2.53 -10.75
CA GLN A 22 -10.12 -1.69 -11.74
C GLN A 22 -10.89 -0.54 -11.07
N GLU A 23 -11.67 -0.86 -10.03
CA GLU A 23 -12.44 0.12 -9.26
C GLU A 23 -11.53 1.18 -8.63
N LEU A 24 -10.43 0.76 -7.98
CA LEU A 24 -9.50 1.68 -7.34
C LEU A 24 -8.76 2.55 -8.36
N LYS A 25 -8.36 2.00 -9.51
CA LYS A 25 -7.72 2.78 -10.58
C LYS A 25 -8.67 3.88 -11.07
N GLU A 26 -9.90 3.52 -11.45
CA GLU A 26 -10.89 4.49 -11.92
C GLU A 26 -11.18 5.57 -10.85
N LYS A 27 -11.30 5.16 -9.59
CA LYS A 27 -11.51 6.08 -8.47
C LYS A 27 -10.37 7.09 -8.33
N PHE A 28 -9.11 6.63 -8.35
CA PHE A 28 -7.97 7.52 -8.14
C PHE A 28 -7.66 8.40 -9.36
N GLU A 29 -7.95 7.92 -10.57
CA GLU A 29 -7.93 8.73 -11.79
C GLU A 29 -8.96 9.86 -11.72
N LYS A 30 -10.21 9.57 -11.33
CA LYS A 30 -11.26 10.59 -11.13
C LYS A 30 -10.92 11.62 -10.06
N MET A 31 -10.13 11.24 -9.07
CA MET A 31 -9.63 12.14 -8.02
C MET A 31 -8.41 12.97 -8.47
N GLY A 32 -7.86 12.72 -9.66
CA GLY A 32 -6.67 13.41 -10.17
C GLY A 32 -5.38 13.09 -9.41
N LEU A 33 -5.31 11.91 -8.78
CA LEU A 33 -4.12 11.49 -8.04
C LEU A 33 -3.02 11.03 -8.99
N GLU A 34 -1.76 11.19 -8.56
CA GLU A 34 -0.63 10.64 -9.30
C GLU A 34 -0.64 9.10 -9.18
N ILE A 35 -0.70 8.43 -10.33
CA ILE A 35 -0.68 6.97 -10.44
C ILE A 35 0.59 6.55 -11.18
N ARG A 36 1.32 5.58 -10.59
CA ARG A 36 2.52 4.97 -11.16
C ARG A 36 2.36 3.47 -11.24
N GLU A 37 3.16 2.84 -12.09
CA GLU A 37 3.24 1.38 -12.17
C GLU A 37 4.45 0.87 -11.37
N THR A 38 4.32 -0.32 -10.79
CA THR A 38 5.40 -1.07 -10.18
C THR A 38 5.36 -2.52 -10.64
N THR A 39 6.52 -3.15 -10.80
CA THR A 39 6.58 -4.58 -11.13
C THR A 39 6.24 -5.47 -9.94
N SER A 40 6.43 -4.95 -8.72
CA SER A 40 6.19 -5.68 -7.48
C SER A 40 5.79 -4.71 -6.37
N HIS A 41 4.75 -5.06 -5.62
CA HIS A 41 4.32 -4.36 -4.41
C HIS A 41 5.39 -4.38 -3.31
N ASN A 42 6.34 -5.33 -3.36
CA ASN A 42 7.46 -5.42 -2.44
C ASN A 42 8.69 -4.63 -2.91
N GLN A 43 8.69 -4.07 -4.12
CA GLN A 43 9.84 -3.33 -4.66
C GLN A 43 9.41 -2.03 -5.34
N ILE A 44 9.00 -1.04 -4.54
CA ILE A 44 8.67 0.30 -5.03
C ILE A 44 9.95 1.06 -5.37
N ARG A 45 10.16 1.32 -6.66
CA ARG A 45 11.27 2.13 -7.17
C ARG A 45 10.85 3.59 -7.33
N ASN A 46 11.82 4.49 -7.26
CA ASN A 46 11.65 5.92 -7.51
C ASN A 46 10.62 6.62 -6.60
N LEU A 47 10.54 6.21 -5.32
CA LEU A 47 9.77 6.97 -4.34
C LEU A 47 10.41 8.37 -4.18
N PRO A 48 9.63 9.46 -4.28
CA PRO A 48 10.17 10.81 -4.13
C PRO A 48 10.79 11.05 -2.73
N GLY A 49 11.70 12.03 -2.64
CA GLY A 49 12.38 12.44 -1.41
C GLY A 49 13.90 12.25 -1.51
N ASP A 50 14.64 13.19 -0.93
CA ASP A 50 16.11 13.18 -0.98
C ASP A 50 16.70 12.52 0.27
N THR A 51 16.02 12.67 1.41
CA THR A 51 16.40 12.06 2.68
C THR A 51 15.53 10.85 3.05
N ASP A 52 16.04 9.97 3.92
CA ASP A 52 15.27 8.81 4.40
C ASP A 52 14.01 9.24 5.18
N ALA A 53 14.10 10.34 5.93
CA ALA A 53 12.96 10.90 6.67
C ALA A 53 11.85 11.39 5.72
N GLU A 54 12.21 12.04 4.61
CA GLU A 54 11.25 12.46 3.59
C GLU A 54 10.63 11.26 2.88
N LYS A 55 11.45 10.31 2.43
CA LYS A 55 10.98 9.07 1.82
C LYS A 55 10.01 8.32 2.73
N TYR A 56 10.30 8.23 4.03
CA TYR A 56 9.39 7.64 5.02
C TYR A 56 8.05 8.36 5.09
N ARG A 57 8.04 9.70 5.17
CA ARG A 57 6.79 10.49 5.23
C ARG A 57 5.97 10.36 3.95
N ILE A 58 6.65 10.33 2.80
CA ILE A 58 6.01 10.15 1.50
C ILE A 58 5.44 8.73 1.41
N ALA A 59 6.18 7.70 1.82
CA ALA A 59 5.70 6.32 1.87
C ALA A 59 4.42 6.18 2.71
N LYS A 60 4.35 6.85 3.87
CA LYS A 60 3.15 6.88 4.74
C LYS A 60 1.93 7.56 4.10
N SER A 61 2.12 8.29 3.01
CA SER A 61 1.08 8.91 2.19
C SER A 61 0.88 8.22 0.84
N THR A 62 1.56 7.09 0.60
CA THR A 62 1.52 6.34 -0.66
C THR A 62 0.71 5.06 -0.46
N LEU A 63 -0.16 4.75 -1.42
CA LEU A 63 -0.85 3.46 -1.49
C LEU A 63 -0.25 2.60 -2.59
N VAL A 64 -0.12 1.29 -2.34
CA VAL A 64 0.29 0.32 -3.35
C VAL A 64 -0.80 -0.73 -3.50
N VAL A 65 -1.31 -0.90 -4.71
CA VAL A 65 -2.31 -1.91 -5.06
C VAL A 65 -1.60 -3.04 -5.80
N GLY A 66 -1.62 -4.24 -5.23
CA GLY A 66 -0.93 -5.40 -5.77
C GLY A 66 -1.63 -6.71 -5.42
N LEU A 67 -1.04 -7.82 -5.88
CA LEU A 67 -1.57 -9.16 -5.66
C LEU A 67 -0.80 -9.88 -4.56
N ARG A 68 -1.53 -10.47 -3.62
CA ARG A 68 -0.94 -11.36 -2.62
C ARG A 68 -0.56 -12.68 -3.28
N LYS A 69 0.75 -12.91 -3.48
CA LYS A 69 1.30 -14.15 -4.08
C LYS A 69 1.56 -15.26 -3.06
N THR A 70 1.77 -14.90 -1.79
CA THR A 70 1.99 -15.87 -0.70
C THR A 70 0.67 -16.41 -0.17
N LEU A 71 0.42 -17.70 -0.38
CA LEU A 71 -0.81 -18.38 0.02
C LEU A 71 -0.82 -18.83 1.50
N LYS A 72 0.35 -19.04 2.10
CA LYS A 72 0.45 -19.43 3.51
C LYS A 72 0.10 -18.25 4.41
N PHE A 73 -0.79 -18.47 5.38
CA PHE A 73 -1.09 -17.49 6.42
C PHE A 73 -0.12 -17.67 7.58
N GLU A 74 0.43 -16.55 8.06
CA GLU A 74 1.31 -16.55 9.23
C GLU A 74 0.51 -16.67 10.51
N THR A 75 1.11 -17.23 11.56
CA THR A 75 0.45 -17.36 12.86
C THR A 75 0.35 -16.02 13.58
N SER A 76 -0.75 -15.76 14.30
CA SER A 76 -0.97 -14.48 15.01
C SER A 76 -1.17 -14.65 16.52
N LYS A 77 -0.48 -15.62 17.12
CA LYS A 77 -0.58 -15.88 18.57
C LYS A 77 0.08 -14.75 19.36
N PRO A 78 -0.50 -14.34 20.51
CA PRO A 78 -1.62 -14.96 21.21
C PRO A 78 -3.02 -14.53 20.71
N SER A 79 -3.10 -13.57 19.78
CA SER A 79 -4.38 -12.99 19.34
C SER A 79 -5.28 -13.97 18.59
N ALA A 80 -4.73 -14.74 17.66
CA ALA A 80 -5.47 -15.66 16.80
C ALA A 80 -4.56 -16.77 16.25
N GLU A 81 -5.15 -17.80 15.65
CA GLU A 81 -4.41 -18.87 14.96
C GLU A 81 -3.61 -18.31 13.78
N TYR A 82 -4.22 -17.44 12.96
CA TYR A 82 -3.62 -16.92 11.73
C TYR A 82 -3.91 -15.43 11.51
N ALA A 83 -3.01 -14.75 10.79
CA ALA A 83 -3.20 -13.40 10.27
C ALA A 83 -3.66 -13.48 8.79
N ILE A 84 -4.90 -13.06 8.52
CA ILE A 84 -5.42 -12.96 7.15
C ILE A 84 -4.79 -11.75 6.43
N PRO A 85 -4.00 -11.95 5.34
CA PRO A 85 -3.19 -10.89 4.76
C PRO A 85 -3.98 -10.03 3.75
N LEU A 86 -4.85 -9.15 4.25
CA LEU A 86 -5.64 -8.24 3.40
C LEU A 86 -4.90 -6.94 3.03
N ALA A 87 -4.07 -6.44 3.95
CA ALA A 87 -3.31 -5.20 3.79
C ALA A 87 -2.03 -5.23 4.63
N THR A 88 -1.04 -4.43 4.22
CA THR A 88 0.21 -4.23 4.95
C THR A 88 0.53 -2.74 5.01
N GLY A 89 0.98 -2.25 6.17
CA GLY A 89 1.32 -0.85 6.39
C GLY A 89 0.19 -0.04 7.04
N CYS A 90 0.51 1.20 7.39
CA CYS A 90 -0.41 2.13 8.07
C CYS A 90 0.05 3.57 7.83
N MET A 91 -0.89 4.50 7.66
CA MET A 91 -0.66 5.94 7.50
C MET A 91 -0.25 6.66 8.80
N GLY A 92 -0.28 5.97 9.95
CA GLY A 92 0.06 6.52 11.25
C GLY A 92 1.57 6.67 11.48
N HIS A 93 1.92 7.58 12.38
CA HIS A 93 3.28 7.90 12.81
C HIS A 93 3.50 7.65 14.31
N CYS A 94 2.94 6.56 14.85
CA CYS A 94 3.19 6.19 16.24
C CYS A 94 4.70 6.00 16.45
N HIS A 95 5.31 6.82 17.32
CA HIS A 95 6.76 6.74 17.57
C HIS A 95 7.20 5.37 18.12
N TYR A 96 6.26 4.63 18.72
CA TYR A 96 6.45 3.30 19.29
C TYR A 96 5.97 2.17 18.37
N CYS A 97 5.72 2.44 17.08
CA CYS A 97 5.27 1.41 16.14
C CYS A 97 6.30 0.28 16.03
N TYR A 98 5.85 -0.97 16.17
CA TYR A 98 6.70 -2.16 16.03
C TYR A 98 6.82 -2.67 14.58
N LEU A 99 5.93 -2.20 13.70
CA LEU A 99 5.98 -2.43 12.25
C LEU A 99 6.98 -1.47 11.61
#